data_AF-A0AAE0PVH0-F1
#
_entry.id   AF-A0AAE0PVH0-F1
#
_cell.length_a   1.000
_cell.length_b   1.000
_cell.length_c   1.000
_cell.angle_alpha   90.00
_cell.angle_beta   90.00
_cell.angle_gamma   90.00
#
_symmetry.space_group_name_H-M   'P 1'
#
loop_
_entity.id
_entity.type
_entity.pdbx_description
1 polymer ?
#
loop_
_entity_poly.entity_id
_entity_poly.type
_entity_poly.pdbx_seq_one_letter_code
_entity_poly.pdbx_strand_id
1 'polypeptide(L)' 'MEELEMYHGAISKEQAERILGATGQDGSFLIRDSESVPGTYCICVLLDQYVFTYRLFQVDGNVWKA' A
#
# COMPACT_ATOMS: atom_id res chain seq x y z
N MET A 1 8.03 7.73 6.14
CA MET A 1 7.79 6.33 5.69
C MET A 1 9.00 5.70 5.04
N GLU A 2 10.00 6.49 4.57
CA GLU A 2 11.12 5.97 3.78
C GLU A 2 12.01 4.92 4.46
N GLU A 3 11.96 4.81 5.79
CA GLU A 3 12.72 3.78 6.55
C GLU A 3 11.93 2.49 6.80
N LEU A 4 10.66 2.40 6.36
CA LEU A 4 9.84 1.21 6.57
C LEU A 4 10.12 0.16 5.49
N GLU A 5 10.46 -1.07 5.89
CA GLU A 5 10.69 -2.18 4.97
C GLU A 5 9.51 -2.47 4.05
N MET A 6 8.29 -2.21 4.54
CA MET A 6 7.05 -2.42 3.78
C MET A 6 6.70 -1.25 2.87
N TYR A 7 7.53 -0.21 2.77
CA TYR A 7 7.32 0.93 1.88
C TYR A 7 8.09 0.76 0.57
N HIS A 8 7.36 0.76 -0.55
CA HIS A 8 7.90 0.47 -1.89
C HIS A 8 7.95 1.71 -2.79
N GLY A 9 7.67 2.90 -2.27
CA GLY A 9 7.66 4.13 -3.08
C GLY A 9 6.59 4.14 -4.16
N ALA A 10 6.90 4.78 -5.29
CA ALA A 10 5.97 5.02 -6.40
C ALA A 10 5.81 3.81 -7.35
N ILE A 11 5.51 2.63 -6.80
CA ILE A 11 5.11 1.46 -7.61
C ILE A 11 3.61 1.52 -7.98
N SER A 12 3.26 0.90 -9.10
CA SER A 12 1.87 0.84 -9.57
C SER A 12 1.02 -0.13 -8.74
N LYS A 13 -0.31 0.02 -8.82
CA LYS A 13 -1.27 -0.97 -8.28
C LYS A 13 -0.97 -2.38 -8.78
N GLU A 14 -0.68 -2.51 -10.07
CA GLU A 14 -0.39 -3.81 -10.70
C GLU A 14 0.92 -4.41 -10.19
N GLN A 15 1.97 -3.61 -9.98
CA GLN A 15 3.21 -4.08 -9.37
C GLN A 15 2.98 -4.55 -7.94
N ALA A 16 2.17 -3.83 -7.15
CA ALA A 16 1.79 -4.26 -5.81
C ALA A 16 1.04 -5.60 -5.82
N GLU A 17 0.09 -5.78 -6.74
CA GLU A 17 -0.65 -7.03 -6.93
C GLU A 17 0.28 -8.19 -7.30
N ARG A 18 1.26 -7.97 -8.18
CA ARG A 18 2.26 -8.98 -8.55
C ARG A 18 3.16 -9.37 -7.38
N ILE A 19 3.64 -8.39 -6.60
CA ILE A 19 4.50 -8.65 -5.43
C ILE A 19 3.74 -9.47 -4.40
N LEU A 20 2.55 -9.01 -4.00
CA LEU A 20 1.73 -9.70 -3.00
C LEU A 20 1.28 -11.07 -3.49
N GLY A 21 0.84 -11.18 -4.75
CA GLY A 21 0.47 -12.46 -5.35
C GLY A 21 1.61 -13.46 -5.43
N ALA A 22 2.86 -13.00 -5.61
CA ALA A 22 4.05 -13.85 -5.54
C ALA A 22 4.39 -14.28 -4.11
N THR A 23 4.14 -13.42 -3.11
CA THR A 23 4.26 -13.79 -1.69
C THR A 23 3.24 -14.84 -1.28
N GLY A 24 1.99 -14.71 -1.74
CA GLY A 24 0.95 -15.73 -1.59
C GLY A 24 0.51 -16.03 -0.14
N GLN A 25 0.89 -15.18 0.82
CA GLN A 25 0.56 -15.35 2.23
C GLN A 25 -0.50 -14.33 2.66
N ASP A 26 -1.65 -14.80 3.13
CA ASP A 26 -2.71 -13.93 3.67
C ASP A 26 -2.18 -13.03 4.79
N GLY A 27 -2.65 -11.79 4.78
CA GLY A 27 -2.19 -10.74 5.69
C GLY A 27 -0.88 -10.06 5.26
N SER A 28 -0.20 -10.55 4.21
CA SER A 28 0.91 -9.81 3.60
C SER A 28 0.43 -8.46 3.10
N PHE A 29 1.24 -7.42 3.31
CA PHE A 29 0.87 -6.07 2.91
C PHE A 29 2.08 -5.30 2.42
N LEU A 30 1.83 -4.19 1.74
CA LEU A 30 2.84 -3.18 1.42
C LEU A 30 2.22 -1.78 1.36
N ILE A 31 3.05 -0.77 1.46
CA ILE A 31 2.71 0.64 1.37
C ILE A 31 3.38 1.20 0.11
N ARG A 32 2.63 2.00 -0.66
CA ARG A 32 3.12 2.67 -1.87
C ARG A 32 2.58 4.08 -1.97
N ASP A 33 3.16 4.89 -2.84
CA ASP A 33 2.55 6.17 -3.22
C ASP A 33 1.25 5.96 -4.01
N SER A 34 0.31 6.87 -3.82
CA SER A 34 -0.94 6.89 -4.58
C SER A 34 -0.69 7.45 -5.98
N GLU A 35 -0.95 6.64 -7.01
CA GLU A 35 -0.84 7.05 -8.42
C GLU A 35 -1.83 8.15 -8.82
N SER A 36 -2.96 8.24 -8.11
CA SER A 36 -4.10 9.08 -8.49
C SER A 36 -4.26 10.33 -7.62
N VAL A 37 -3.66 10.34 -6.43
CA VAL A 37 -3.72 11.48 -5.51
C VAL A 37 -2.32 11.77 -4.97
N PRO A 38 -1.63 12.78 -5.51
CA PRO A 38 -0.28 13.15 -5.07
C PRO A 38 -0.22 13.44 -3.56
N GLY A 39 0.88 13.05 -2.92
CA GLY A 39 1.12 13.28 -1.49
C GLY A 39 0.31 12.37 -0.55
N THR A 40 -0.38 11.36 -1.10
CA THR A 40 -1.07 10.33 -0.31
C THR A 40 -0.47 8.96 -0.56
N TYR A 41 -0.71 8.05 0.39
CA TYR A 41 -0.22 6.68 0.32
C TYR A 41 -1.36 5.69 0.08
N CYS A 42 -1.02 4.48 -0.33
CA CYS A 42 -1.93 3.36 -0.40
C CYS A 42 -1.35 2.18 0.39
N ILE A 43 -2.16 1.56 1.25
CA ILE A 43 -1.88 0.24 1.82
C ILE A 43 -2.53 -0.80 0.91
N CYS A 44 -1.75 -1.78 0.47
CA CYS A 44 -2.21 -2.93 -0.28
C CYS A 44 -2.08 -4.17 0.60
N VAL A 45 -3.16 -4.94 0.79
CA VAL A 45 -3.20 -6.14 1.65
C VAL A 45 -3.70 -7.32 0.85
N LEU A 46 -3.00 -8.45 0.90
CA LEU A 46 -3.47 -9.73 0.35
C LEU A 46 -4.36 -10.45 1.36
N LEU A 47 -5.54 -10.84 0.92
CA LEU A 47 -6.44 -11.72 1.66
C LEU A 47 -7.28 -12.53 0.68
N ASP A 48 -7.34 -13.85 0.86
CA ASP A 48 -8.15 -14.76 0.05
C ASP A 48 -7.88 -14.61 -1.47
N GLN A 49 -6.61 -14.48 -1.86
CA GLN A 49 -6.18 -14.26 -3.25
C GLN A 49 -6.57 -12.89 -3.86
N TYR A 50 -7.17 -11.99 -3.07
CA TYR A 50 -7.50 -10.63 -3.50
C TYR A 50 -6.58 -9.62 -2.83
N VAL A 51 -6.17 -8.60 -3.60
CA VAL A 51 -5.43 -7.46 -3.06
C VAL A 51 -6.37 -6.29 -2.84
N PHE A 52 -6.59 -5.96 -1.57
CA PHE A 52 -7.37 -4.82 -1.13
C PHE A 52 -6.47 -3.60 -1.05
N THR A 53 -6.91 -2.47 -1.61
CA THR A 53 -6.15 -1.21 -1.61
C THR A 53 -6.92 -0.13 -0.86
N TYR A 54 -6.28 0.44 0.16
CA TYR A 54 -6.83 1.51 1.01
C TYR A 54 -5.95 2.74 0.88
N ARG A 55 -6.54 3.89 0.53
CA ARG A 55 -5.78 5.14 0.40
C ARG A 55 -5.72 5.86 1.74
N LEU A 56 -4.53 6.23 2.18
CA LEU A 56 -4.30 6.97 3.41
C LEU A 56 -4.29 8.48 3.15
N PHE A 57 -5.11 9.21 3.89
CA PHE A 57 -5.14 10.66 3.94
C PHE A 57 -4.60 11.17 5.28
N GLN A 58 -3.74 12.18 5.24
CA GLN A 58 -3.27 12.86 6.44
C GLN A 58 -4.38 13.80 6.95
N VAL A 59 -4.78 13.64 8.21
CA VAL A 59 -5.88 14.42 8.80
C VAL A 59 -5.37 15.46 9.80
N ASP A 60 -4.31 15.15 10.55
CA ASP A 60 -3.71 16.09 11.49
C ASP A 60 -2.25 15.71 11.75
N GLY A 61 -1.32 16.37 11.05
CA GLY A 61 0.15 16.31 11.23
C GLY A 61 0.79 14.92 11.18
N ASN A 62 0.46 14.06 12.13
CA ASN A 62 0.94 12.69 12.28
C ASN A 62 -0.19 11.63 12.23
N VAL A 63 -1.45 12.03 12.07
CA VAL A 63 -2.60 11.12 12.00
C VAL A 63 -2.99 10.85 10.55
N TRP A 64 -3.06 9.56 10.20
CA TRP A 64 -3.47 9.07 8.87
C TRP A 64 -4.75 8.26 8.97
N LYS A 65 -5.63 8.38 7.97
CA LYS A 65 -6.89 7.62 7.88
C LYS A 65 -7.06 7.00 6.49
N ALA A 66 -7.50 5.75 6.47
CA ALA A 66 -7.90 5.01 5.27
C ALA A 66 -9.36 5.29 4.87
#